data_AF-A0A377AW96-F1
#
_entry.id   AF-A0A377AW96-F1
#
_cell.length_a   1.000
_cell.length_b   1.000
_cell.length_c   1.000
_cell.angle_alpha   90.00
_cell.angle_beta   90.00
_cell.angle_gamma   90.00
#
_symmetry.space_group_name_H-M   'P 1'
#
loop_
_entity.id
_entity.type
_entity.pdbx_description
1 polymer ?
#
loop_
_entity_poly.entity_id
_entity_poly.type
_entity_poly.pdbx_seq_one_letter_code
_entity_poly.pdbx_strand_id
1 'polypeptide(L)' 'MPVFGPEKEDEFWLQGLPAQSRMFGLEECQPLTPDRWLNEGDTISIGNVTLQVLHCPGHTPGHVVFFDDRASC' A
#
# COMPACT_ATOMS: atom_id res chain seq x y z
N MET A 1 8.44 -7.24 -12.04
CA MET A 1 7.89 -7.75 -10.76
C MET A 1 6.63 -6.96 -10.46
N PRO A 2 5.51 -7.59 -10.09
CA PRO A 2 4.27 -6.86 -9.84
C PRO A 2 4.40 -5.98 -8.59
N VAL A 3 3.80 -4.78 -8.64
CA VAL A 3 3.73 -3.80 -7.57
C VAL A 3 2.35 -3.89 -6.94
N PHE A 4 2.31 -4.23 -5.66
CA PHE A 4 1.07 -4.32 -4.88
C PHE A 4 0.91 -2.98 -4.14
N GLY A 5 -0.25 -2.36 -4.32
CA GLY A 5 -0.59 -1.09 -3.70
C GLY A 5 -1.26 -1.27 -2.33
N PRO A 6 -1.67 -0.16 -1.71
CA PRO A 6 -2.51 -0.16 -0.52
C PRO A 6 -3.95 -0.61 -0.88
N GLU A 7 -4.92 -0.30 -0.03
CA GLU A 7 -6.33 -0.35 -0.41
C GLU A 7 -6.66 0.83 -1.37
N LYS A 8 -7.66 0.65 -2.23
CA LYS A 8 -7.96 1.55 -3.35
C LYS A 8 -8.34 2.97 -2.92
N GLU A 9 -8.81 3.17 -1.70
CA GLU A 9 -9.12 4.48 -1.15
C GLU A 9 -7.89 5.41 -1.10
N ASP A 10 -6.65 4.90 -1.21
CA ASP A 10 -5.44 5.72 -1.34
C ASP A 10 -5.07 6.08 -2.80
N GLU A 11 -5.88 5.70 -3.79
CA GLU A 11 -5.64 6.00 -5.20
C GLU A 11 -5.43 7.51 -5.44
N PHE A 12 -6.23 8.36 -4.80
CA PHE A 12 -6.10 9.81 -4.97
C PHE A 12 -4.77 10.37 -4.45
N TRP A 13 -4.19 9.75 -3.42
CA TRP A 13 -2.86 10.12 -2.93
C TRP A 13 -1.78 9.72 -3.94
N LEU A 14 -1.87 8.52 -4.50
CA LEU A 14 -0.93 8.04 -5.51
C LEU A 14 -1.01 8.83 -6.83
N GLN A 15 -2.21 9.28 -7.21
CA GLN A 15 -2.38 10.19 -8.35
C GLN A 15 -1.89 11.62 -8.03
N GLY A 16 -1.87 12.00 -6.75
CA GLY A 16 -1.44 13.31 -6.26
C GLY A 16 0.07 13.51 -6.14
N LEU A 17 0.89 12.47 -6.38
CA LEU A 17 2.35 12.51 -6.23
C LEU A 17 3.05 13.67 -6.99
N PRO A 18 2.63 14.07 -8.22
CA PRO A 18 3.23 15.22 -8.89
C PRO A 18 2.98 16.54 -8.16
N ALA A 19 1.80 16.71 -7.56
CA ALA A 19 1.48 17.92 -6.82
C ALA A 19 2.23 17.96 -5.48
N GLN A 20 2.31 16.84 -4.79
CA GLN A 20 3.02 16.71 -3.51
C GLN A 20 4.53 16.93 -3.69
N SER A 21 5.16 16.32 -4.70
CA SER A 21 6.59 16.51 -4.96
C SER A 21 6.94 17.98 -5.19
N ARG A 22 6.15 18.70 -6.00
CA ARG A 22 6.31 20.16 -6.17
C ARG A 22 6.14 20.94 -4.87
N MET A 23 5.13 20.61 -4.07
CA MET A 23 4.85 21.29 -2.80
C MET A 23 6.00 21.13 -1.79
N PHE A 24 6.64 19.96 -1.76
CA PHE A 24 7.76 19.68 -0.87
C PHE A 24 9.13 20.04 -1.45
N GLY A 25 9.21 20.60 -2.66
CA GLY A 25 10.47 20.95 -3.32
C GLY A 25 11.33 19.73 -3.69
N LEU A 26 10.69 18.59 -3.93
CA LEU A 26 11.34 17.35 -4.37
C LEU A 26 11.36 17.27 -5.91
N GLU A 27 12.16 16.35 -6.44
CA GLU A 27 12.09 15.98 -7.87
C GLU A 27 10.67 15.51 -8.23
N GLU A 28 10.26 15.78 -9.47
CA GLU A 28 8.91 15.44 -9.94
C GLU A 28 8.67 13.94 -9.84
N CYS A 29 7.71 13.57 -9.01
CA CYS A 29 7.29 12.19 -8.83
C CYS A 29 6.08 11.90 -9.71
N GLN A 30 6.18 10.91 -10.58
CA GLN A 30 5.07 10.49 -11.44
C GLN A 30 3.95 9.83 -10.63
N PRO A 31 2.69 9.89 -11.10
CA PRO A 31 1.60 9.11 -10.51
C PRO A 31 1.92 7.62 -10.50
N LEU A 32 1.44 6.91 -9.48
CA LEU A 32 1.58 5.46 -9.37
C LEU A 32 0.22 4.78 -9.47
N THR A 33 0.09 3.83 -10.40
CA THR A 33 -1.01 2.87 -10.41
C THR A 33 -0.43 1.49 -10.12
N PRO A 34 -0.77 0.85 -8.99
CA PRO A 34 -0.27 -0.49 -8.68
C PRO A 34 -0.88 -1.53 -9.63
N ASP A 35 -0.20 -2.66 -9.80
CA ASP A 35 -0.72 -3.79 -10.56
C ASP A 35 -1.90 -4.47 -9.84
N ARG A 36 -1.97 -4.33 -8.50
CA ARG A 36 -3.03 -4.88 -7.65
C ARG A 36 -3.27 -3.99 -6.43
N TRP A 37 -4.54 -3.73 -6.11
CA TRP A 37 -4.98 -3.18 -4.82
C TRP A 37 -5.19 -4.30 -3.80
N LEU A 38 -4.89 -4.01 -2.55
CA LEU A 38 -5.05 -4.94 -1.43
C LEU A 38 -6.34 -4.66 -0.67
N ASN A 39 -7.03 -5.71 -0.24
CA ASN A 39 -8.25 -5.60 0.56
C ASN A 39 -8.08 -6.34 1.90
N GLU A 40 -8.92 -5.99 2.87
CA GLU A 40 -9.00 -6.75 4.11
C GLU A 40 -9.27 -8.25 3.84
N GLY A 41 -8.53 -9.12 4.53
CA GLY A 41 -8.64 -10.57 4.38
C GLY A 41 -7.86 -11.15 3.21
N ASP A 42 -7.22 -10.32 2.38
CA ASP A 42 -6.23 -10.81 1.42
C ASP A 42 -5.04 -11.47 2.14
N THR A 43 -4.39 -12.40 1.44
CA THR A 43 -3.12 -12.99 1.89
C THR A 43 -2.02 -12.77 0.86
N ILE A 44 -0.80 -12.50 1.32
CA ILE A 44 0.40 -12.39 0.48
C ILE A 44 1.40 -13.47 0.89
N SER A 45 1.88 -14.24 -0.08
CA SER A 45 2.93 -15.23 0.14
C SER A 45 4.29 -14.69 -0.30
N ILE A 46 5.26 -14.69 0.61
CA ILE A 46 6.65 -14.31 0.37
C ILE A 46 7.55 -15.48 0.75
N GLY A 47 7.94 -16.28 -0.23
CA GLY A 47 8.61 -17.55 0.01
C GLY A 47 7.73 -18.49 0.84
N ASN A 48 8.17 -18.82 2.06
CA ASN A 48 7.44 -19.69 2.99
C ASN A 48 6.60 -18.93 4.03
N VAL A 49 6.58 -17.60 3.98
CA VAL A 49 5.80 -16.74 4.87
C VAL A 49 4.47 -16.38 4.20
N THR A 50 3.38 -16.50 4.94
CA THR A 50 2.05 -16.00 4.52
C THR A 50 1.65 -14.86 5.43
N LEU A 51 1.46 -13.68 4.85
CA LEU A 51 1.05 -12.46 5.55
C LEU A 51 -0.44 -12.20 5.29
N GLN A 52 -1.18 -11.92 6.35
CA GLN A 52 -2.57 -11.45 6.28
C GLN A 52 -2.57 -9.93 6.07
N VAL A 53 -3.43 -9.46 5.19
CA VAL A 53 -3.67 -8.04 4.97
C VAL A 53 -4.82 -7.59 5.86
N LEU A 54 -4.56 -6.59 6.69
CA LEU A 54 -5.57 -5.92 7.52
C LEU A 54 -5.75 -4.48 7.03
N HIS A 55 -6.99 -4.06 6.80
CA HIS A 55 -7.29 -2.66 6.48
C HIS A 55 -7.34 -1.87 7.78
N CYS A 56 -6.55 -0.81 7.88
CA CYS A 56 -6.35 -0.04 9.11
C CYS A 56 -6.45 1.46 8.80
N PRO A 57 -7.64 1.94 8.39
CA PRO A 57 -7.83 3.34 8.00
C PRO A 57 -7.53 4.28 9.19
N GLY A 58 -7.01 5.47 8.89
CA GLY A 58 -6.74 6.49 9.90
C GLY A 58 -5.74 7.52 9.41
N HIS A 59 -4.45 7.13 9.35
CA HIS A 59 -3.41 8.00 8.80
C HIS A 59 -3.70 8.33 7.32
N THR A 60 -4.04 7.31 6.54
CA THR A 60 -4.64 7.43 5.22
C THR A 60 -5.89 6.54 5.13
N PRO A 61 -6.84 6.83 4.23
CA PRO A 61 -8.04 6.02 4.04
C PRO A 61 -7.73 4.57 3.61
N GLY A 62 -6.81 4.38 2.67
CA GLY A 62 -6.44 3.06 2.13
C GLY A 62 -5.34 2.33 2.91
N HIS A 63 -4.98 2.79 4.11
CA HIS A 63 -3.84 2.25 4.85
C HIS A 63 -4.03 0.76 5.20
N VAL A 64 -3.02 -0.07 4.92
CA VAL A 64 -3.01 -1.50 5.25
C VAL A 64 -1.80 -1.88 6.10
N VAL A 65 -1.91 -2.98 6.84
CA VAL A 65 -0.78 -3.61 7.55
C VAL A 65 -0.69 -5.09 7.19
N PHE A 66 0.50 -5.66 7.37
CA PHE A 66 0.78 -7.08 7.13
C PHE A 66 1.02 -7.79 8.46
N PHE A 67 0.29 -8.87 8.71
CA PHE A 67 0.38 -9.65 9.94
C PHE A 67 0.78 -11.10 9.65
N ASP A 68 1.81 -11.59 10.36
CA ASP A 68 2.19 -13.00 10.38
C ASP A 68 1.68 -13.63 11.67
N ASP A 69 0.66 -14.48 11.58
CA ASP A 69 0.06 -15.17 12.72
C ASP A 69 0.89 -16.35 13.22
N ARG A 70 1.90 -16.78 12.46
CA ARG A 70 2.79 -17.89 12.80
C ARG A 70 4.12 -17.42 13.39
N ALA A 71 4.39 -16.13 13.38
CA ALA A 71 5.55 -15.56 14.05
C ALA A 71 5.44 -15.78 15.58
N SER A 72 6.30 -16.66 16.10
CA SER A 72 6.43 -16.88 17.54
C SER A 72 7.32 -15.82 18.19
N CYS A 73 6.93 -15.34 19.38
CA CYS A 73 7.77 -14.51 20.27
C CYS A 73 8.85 -15.36 20.95
#